data_AF-A0A9D6WSM8-F1
#
_entry.id   AF-A0A9D6WSM8-F1
#
_cell.length_a   1.000
_cell.length_b   1.000
_cell.length_c   1.000
_cell.angle_alpha   90.00
_cell.angle_beta   90.00
_cell.angle_gamma   90.00
#
_symmetry.space_group_name_H-M   'P 1'
#
loop_
_entity.id
_entity.type
_entity.pdbx_description
1 polymer ?
#
loop_
_entity_poly.entity_id
_entity_poly.type
_entity_poly.pdbx_seq_one_letter_code
_entity_poly.pdbx_strand_id
1 'polypeptide(L)' 'MRPLDTDIVVAYLRGNTAIAERLKTNLPEVAIANNATLVTHNLKHYENIEGLRLEDWLVQS' A
#
# COMPACT_ATOMS: atom_id res chain seq x y z
N MET A 1 -10.19 4.67 -18.92
CA MET A 1 -9.17 4.33 -17.91
C MET A 1 -9.83 3.38 -16.92
N ARG A 2 -9.44 2.10 -16.88
CA ARG A 2 -9.95 1.18 -15.85
C ARG A 2 -9.18 1.48 -14.56
N PRO A 3 -9.84 1.79 -13.44
CA PRO A 3 -9.14 1.97 -12.18
C PRO A 3 -8.45 0.65 -11.84
N LEU A 4 -7.12 0.67 -11.75
CA LEU A 4 -6.31 -0.47 -11.28
C LEU A 4 -6.75 -0.93 -9.88
N ASP A 5 -7.47 -0.05 -9.21
CA ASP A 5 -7.78 0.01 -7.79
C ASP A 5 -8.83 -1.04 -7.38
N THR A 6 -9.74 -1.47 -8.25
CA THR A 6 -10.83 -2.39 -7.86
C THR A 6 -10.50 -3.87 -8.08
N ASP A 7 -9.90 -4.23 -9.22
CA ASP A 7 -9.60 -5.64 -9.56
C ASP A 7 -8.64 -6.28 -8.55
N ILE A 8 -7.72 -5.46 -8.05
CA ILE A 8 -6.71 -5.76 -7.05
C ILE A 8 -7.33 -6.07 -5.68
N VAL A 9 -8.26 -5.22 -5.21
CA VAL A 9 -8.96 -5.40 -3.93
C VAL A 9 -9.89 -6.61 -4.00
N VAL A 10 -10.56 -6.82 -5.13
CA VAL A 10 -11.42 -7.99 -5.36
C VAL A 10 -10.60 -9.28 -5.33
N ALA A 11 -9.41 -9.30 -5.93
CA ALA A 11 -8.53 -10.46 -5.91
C ALA A 11 -7.98 -10.78 -4.51
N TYR A 12 -7.67 -9.75 -3.71
CA TYR A 12 -7.30 -9.90 -2.30
C TYR A 12 -8.45 -10.48 -1.46
N LEU A 13 -9.66 -9.93 -1.59
CA LEU A 13 -10.85 -10.39 -0.87
C LEU A 13 -11.29 -11.81 -1.26
N ARG A 14 -10.93 -12.26 -2.47
CA ARG A 14 -11.15 -13.65 -2.93
C ARG A 14 -10.14 -14.66 -2.36
N GLY A 15 -9.29 -14.25 -1.42
CA GLY A 15 -8.39 -15.15 -0.69
C GLY A 15 -7.09 -15.49 -1.44
N ASN A 16 -6.78 -14.79 -2.52
CA ASN A 16 -5.52 -14.99 -3.24
C ASN A 16 -4.39 -14.21 -2.56
N THR A 17 -3.78 -14.85 -1.57
CA THR A 17 -2.69 -14.29 -0.76
C THR A 17 -1.46 -13.92 -1.57
N ALA A 18 -1.18 -14.61 -2.69
CA ALA A 18 -0.07 -14.26 -3.58
C ALA A 18 -0.27 -12.89 -4.24
N ILE A 19 -1.51 -12.52 -4.54
CA ILE A 19 -1.84 -11.19 -5.05
C ILE A 19 -1.65 -10.16 -3.93
N ALA A 20 -2.04 -10.46 -2.69
CA ALA A 20 -1.79 -9.60 -1.53
C ALA A 20 -0.30 -9.24 -1.36
N GLU A 21 0.57 -10.23 -1.44
CA GLU A 21 2.01 -10.06 -1.25
C GLU A 21 2.61 -9.21 -2.35
N ARG A 22 2.28 -9.50 -3.61
CA ARG A 22 2.74 -8.70 -4.76
C ARG A 22 2.31 -7.24 -4.68
N LEU A 23 1.11 -6.98 -4.15
CA LEU A 23 0.64 -5.62 -3.95
C LEU A 23 1.43 -4.92 -2.87
N LYS A 24 1.66 -5.58 -1.72
CA LYS A 24 2.46 -5.01 -0.63
C LYS A 24 3.85 -4.59 -1.10
N THR A 25 4.48 -5.38 -1.97
CA THR A 25 5.77 -5.04 -2.57
C THR A 25 5.72 -3.77 -3.42
N ASN A 26 4.63 -3.54 -4.17
CA ASN A 26 4.52 -2.43 -5.12
C ASN A 26 3.83 -1.18 -4.54
N LEU A 27 3.15 -1.28 -3.39
CA LEU A 27 2.47 -0.16 -2.73
C LEU A 27 3.37 1.07 -2.53
N PRO A 28 4.64 0.91 -2.10
CA PRO A 28 5.57 2.05 -2.01
C PRO A 28 5.79 2.77 -3.33
N GLU A 29 6.04 2.03 -4.41
CA GLU A 29 6.28 2.60 -5.74
C GLU A 29 5.05 3.34 -6.27
N VAL A 30 3.86 2.77 -6.07
CA VAL A 30 2.58 3.41 -6.42
C VAL A 30 2.37 4.70 -5.64
N ALA A 31 2.66 4.71 -4.34
CA ALA A 31 2.53 5.90 -3.49
C ALA A 31 3.48 7.02 -3.93
N ILE A 32 4.74 6.69 -4.24
CA ILE A 32 5.74 7.64 -4.75
C ILE A 32 5.31 8.18 -6.12
N ALA A 33 4.95 7.32 -7.07
CA ALA A 33 4.57 7.71 -8.42
C ALA A 33 3.34 8.64 -8.47
N ASN A 34 2.42 8.48 -7.52
CA ASN A 34 1.23 9.31 -7.41
C ASN A 34 1.40 10.49 -6.44
N ASN A 35 2.58 10.67 -5.86
CA ASN A 35 2.83 11.65 -4.81
C ASN A 35 1.73 11.55 -3.72
N ALA A 36 1.51 10.35 -3.20
CA ALA A 36 0.53 10.00 -2.17
C ALA A 36 1.22 9.60 -0.86
N THR A 37 0.46 9.53 0.23
CA THR A 37 0.94 9.03 1.53
C THR A 37 0.49 7.59 1.73
N LEU A 38 1.42 6.69 2.06
CA LEU A 38 1.11 5.31 2.41
C LEU A 38 0.74 5.23 3.90
N VAL A 39 -0.52 4.91 4.17
CA VAL A 39 -1.03 4.77 5.53
C VAL A 39 -0.87 3.31 5.97
N THR A 40 -0.12 3.06 7.05
CA THR A 40 0.13 1.72 7.56
C THR A 40 0.54 1.72 9.04
N HIS A 41 0.15 0.69 9.78
CA HIS A 41 0.61 0.44 11.17
C HIS A 41 2.02 -0.16 11.22
N ASN A 42 2.54 -0.64 10.08
CA ASN A 42 3.85 -1.27 10.00
C ASN A 42 4.92 -0.28 9.53
N LEU A 43 5.00 0.89 10.16
CA LEU A 43 5.93 1.97 9.77
C LEU A 43 7.37 1.47 9.60
N LYS A 44 7.86 0.66 10.54
CA LYS A 44 9.21 0.07 10.53
C LYS A 44 9.53 -0.75 9.27
N HIS A 45 8.52 -1.33 8.63
CA HIS A 45 8.72 -2.12 7.43
C HIS A 45 9.07 -1.25 6.21
N TYR A 46 8.59 -0.01 6.19
CA TYR A 46 8.66 0.87 5.03
C TYR A 46 9.50 2.15 5.29
N GLU A 47 9.96 2.39 6.52
CA GLU A 47 10.65 3.63 6.93
C GLU A 47 11.95 3.92 6.18
N ASN A 48 12.59 2.89 5.60
CA ASN A 48 13.85 3.02 4.88
C ASN A 48 13.67 3.26 3.37
N ILE A 49 12.44 3.42 2.89
CA ILE A 49 12.17 3.68 1.47
C ILE A 49 12.23 5.18 1.21
N GLU A 50 13.26 5.60 0.48
CA GLU A 50 13.48 7.00 0.12
C GLU A 50 12.29 7.57 -0.68
N GLY A 51 11.84 8.77 -0.30
CA GLY A 51 10.73 9.47 -0.97
C GLY A 51 9.32 8.98 -0.61
N LEU A 52 9.20 7.92 0.19
CA LEU A 52 7.91 7.41 0.65
C LEU A 52 7.39 8.21 1.84
N ARG A 53 6.17 8.77 1.73
CA ARG A 53 5.47 9.37 2.86
C ARG A 53 4.67 8.30 3.60
N LEU A 54 4.82 8.26 4.93
CA LEU A 54 4.16 7.27 5.80
C LEU A 54 3.29 7.98 6.84
N GLU A 55 2.12 7.41 7.10
CA GLU A 55 1.24 7.80 8.22
C GLU A 55 0.71 6.57 8.94
N ASP A 56 0.50 6.69 10.25
CA ASP A 56 -0.25 5.71 11.03
C ASP A 56 -1.51 6.37 11.58
N TRP A 57 -2.67 5.95 11.06
CA TRP A 57 -3.96 6.49 11.48
C TRP A 57 -4.51 5.90 12.78
N LEU A 58 -3.96 4.77 13.28
CA LEU A 58 -4.35 4.23 14.59
C LEU A 58 -3.61 4.92 15.76
N VAL A 59 -2.73 5.88 15.47
CA VAL A 59 -2.08 6.72 16.49
C VAL A 59 -2.98 7.90 16.92
N GLN A 60 -4.21 8.01 16.40
CA GLN A 60 -5.17 9.01 16.86
C GLN A 60 -5.90 8.53 18.12
N SER A 61 -5.86 9.38 19.15
CA SER A 61 -6.45 9.20 20.49
C SER A 61 -7.97 9.04 20.49
#